data_AF-A0AAU6CXV2-F1
#
_entry.id   AF-A0AAU6CXV2-F1
#
_cell.length_a   1.000
_cell.length_b   1.000
_cell.length_c   1.000
_cell.angle_alpha   90.00
_cell.angle_beta   90.00
_cell.angle_gamma   90.00
#
_symmetry.space_group_name_H-M   'P 1'
#
loop_
_entity.id
_entity.type
_entity.pdbx_description
1 polymer ?
#
loop_
_entity_poly.entity_id
_entity_poly.type
_entity_poly.pdbx_seq_one_letter_code
_entity_poly.pdbx_strand_id
1 'polypeptide(L)'
;MSDLTADTKRIRDCSRELQGIYDEFTGHANPANGYSLEELGDSRIAGAFHSFGSNWKIHREHLADRIRTLGVATEDAADTYDGVDKALADALRRQDAAAKRQGPPE
;
A
#
# COMPACT_ATOMS: atom_id res chain seq x y z
N MET A 1 10.02 26.63 10.90
CA MET A 1 9.29 25.39 10.58
C MET A 1 10.33 24.31 10.47
N SER A 2 10.31 23.31 11.36
CA SER A 2 11.26 22.19 11.25
C SER A 2 11.06 21.55 9.89
N ASP A 3 12.16 21.36 9.18
CA ASP A 3 12.26 20.84 7.83
C ASP A 3 11.81 19.38 7.80
N LEU A 4 10.49 19.16 7.88
CA LEU A 4 9.85 17.89 7.61
C LEU A 4 9.83 17.74 6.09
N THR A 5 11.00 17.43 5.52
CA THR A 5 11.05 16.88 4.18
C THR A 5 10.37 15.52 4.27
N ALA A 6 9.09 15.45 3.90
CA ALA A 6 8.43 14.17 3.76
C ALA A 6 9.23 13.38 2.72
N ASP A 7 9.76 12.22 3.12
CA ASP A 7 10.36 11.29 2.17
C ASP A 7 9.21 10.62 1.40
N THR A 8 8.61 11.38 0.48
CA THR A 8 7.45 10.96 -0.33
C THR A 8 7.80 9.74 -1.15
N LYS A 9 9.08 9.61 -1.55
CA LYS A 9 9.61 8.41 -2.17
C LYS A 9 9.48 7.19 -1.25
N ARG A 10 9.94 7.28 0.00
CA ARG A 10 9.84 6.17 0.97
C ARG A 10 8.40 5.82 1.31
N ILE A 11 7.52 6.79 1.42
CA ILE A 11 6.08 6.55 1.61
C ILE A 11 5.54 5.77 0.40
N ARG A 12 5.86 6.20 -0.82
CA ARG A 12 5.44 5.51 -2.05
C ARG A 12 6.06 4.11 -2.20
N ASP A 13 7.31 3.92 -1.76
CA ASP A 13 7.96 2.60 -1.68
C ASP A 13 7.19 1.68 -0.72
N CYS A 14 6.81 2.17 0.46
CA CYS A 14 6.02 1.41 1.43
C CYS A 14 4.67 0.96 0.85
N SER A 15 3.97 1.83 0.13
CA SER A 15 2.73 1.46 -0.57
C SER A 15 2.94 0.31 -1.57
N ARG A 16 4.01 0.37 -2.37
CA ARG A 16 4.36 -0.71 -3.31
C ARG A 16 4.69 -2.02 -2.62
N GLU A 17 5.43 -1.97 -1.51
CA GLU A 17 5.75 -3.17 -0.72
C GLU A 17 4.48 -3.80 -0.14
N LEU A 18 3.55 -2.99 0.39
CA LEU A 18 2.26 -3.46 0.88
C LEU A 18 1.42 -4.11 -0.23
N GLN A 19 1.43 -3.53 -1.44
CA GLN A 19 0.77 -4.13 -2.59
C GLN A 19 1.38 -5.49 -2.94
N GLY A 20 2.71 -5.62 -2.91
CA GLY A 20 3.37 -6.91 -3.13
C GLY A 20 2.96 -7.97 -2.11
N ILE A 21 2.85 -7.60 -0.83
CA ILE A 21 2.36 -8.53 0.21
C ILE A 21 0.90 -8.90 -0.05
N TYR A 22 0.05 -7.95 -0.43
CA TYR A 22 -1.34 -8.24 -0.81
C TYR A 22 -1.44 -9.25 -1.96
N ASP A 23 -0.61 -9.07 -3.00
CA ASP A 23 -0.59 -9.94 -4.17
C ASP A 23 -0.16 -11.37 -3.78
N GLU A 24 0.84 -11.52 -2.92
CA GLU A 24 1.26 -12.83 -2.40
C GLU A 24 0.14 -13.52 -1.61
N PHE A 25 -0.53 -12.77 -0.72
CA PHE A 25 -1.63 -13.29 0.07
C PHE A 25 -2.84 -13.68 -0.79
N THR A 26 -3.06 -13.03 -1.93
CA THR A 26 -4.21 -13.30 -2.80
C THR A 26 -3.92 -14.30 -3.91
N GLY A 27 -2.68 -14.38 -4.39
CA GLY A 27 -2.22 -15.31 -5.42
C GLY A 27 -2.05 -16.74 -4.93
N HIS A 28 -1.70 -16.95 -3.65
CA HIS A 28 -1.48 -18.28 -3.06
C HIS A 28 -2.57 -18.66 -2.04
N ALA A 29 -3.78 -18.88 -2.55
CA ALA A 29 -5.01 -18.76 -1.77
C ALA A 29 -5.23 -19.80 -0.64
N ASN A 30 -4.79 -21.06 -0.78
CA ASN A 30 -5.04 -22.08 0.24
C ASN A 30 -3.97 -23.20 0.26
N PRO A 31 -3.14 -23.30 1.31
CA PRO A 31 -2.15 -24.35 1.49
C PRO A 31 -2.76 -25.75 1.73
N ALA A 32 -4.05 -25.84 2.05
CA ALA A 32 -4.77 -27.11 2.19
C ALA A 32 -5.35 -27.64 0.86
N ASN A 33 -5.21 -26.91 -0.24
CA ASN A 33 -5.63 -27.41 -1.56
C ASN A 33 -4.77 -28.59 -1.98
N GLY A 34 -5.38 -29.65 -2.50
CA GLY A 34 -4.68 -30.88 -2.90
C GLY A 34 -4.33 -31.81 -1.73
N TYR A 35 -5.06 -31.71 -0.63
CA TYR A 35 -4.98 -32.65 0.50
C TYR A 35 -6.38 -33.16 0.87
N SER A 36 -6.88 -34.08 0.07
CA SER A 36 -8.13 -34.82 0.22
C SER A 36 -7.95 -36.06 1.09
N LEU A 37 -9.07 -36.73 1.41
CA LEU A 37 -9.04 -38.01 2.12
C LEU A 37 -8.22 -39.07 1.36
N GLU A 38 -8.26 -39.04 0.03
CA GLU A 38 -7.53 -39.97 -0.84
C GLU A 38 -6.01 -39.77 -0.75
N GLU A 39 -5.56 -38.53 -0.56
CA GLU A 39 -4.14 -38.18 -0.40
C GLU A 39 -3.64 -38.40 1.03
N LEU A 40 -4.48 -38.16 2.02
CA LEU A 40 -4.10 -38.19 3.44
C LEU A 40 -4.34 -39.54 4.14
N GLY A 41 -5.24 -40.37 3.62
CA GLY A 41 -5.52 -41.72 4.14
C GLY A 41 -6.19 -41.81 5.53
N ASP A 42 -6.34 -40.69 6.25
CA ASP A 42 -7.02 -40.62 7.55
C ASP A 42 -8.06 -39.47 7.57
N SER A 43 -9.29 -39.80 7.94
CA SER A 43 -10.42 -38.87 7.94
C SER A 43 -10.33 -37.75 8.97
N ARG A 44 -9.62 -37.96 10.08
CA ARG A 44 -9.39 -36.93 11.10
C ARG A 44 -8.35 -35.93 10.60
N ILE A 45 -7.31 -36.41 9.92
CA ILE A 45 -6.30 -35.55 9.31
C ILE A 45 -6.93 -34.71 8.19
N ALA A 46 -7.71 -35.33 7.31
CA ALA A 46 -8.46 -34.62 6.28
C ALA A 46 -9.42 -33.58 6.87
N GLY A 47 -10.12 -33.92 7.96
CA GLY A 47 -10.97 -32.97 8.70
C GLY A 47 -10.19 -31.78 9.25
N ALA A 48 -9.02 -32.02 9.84
CA ALA A 48 -8.16 -30.95 10.36
C ALA A 48 -7.65 -30.01 9.25
N PHE A 49 -7.24 -30.56 8.10
CA PHE A 49 -6.84 -29.77 6.93
C PHE A 49 -8.00 -28.94 6.37
N HIS A 50 -9.21 -29.50 6.32
CA HIS A 50 -10.39 -28.76 5.92
C HIS A 50 -10.69 -27.58 6.86
N SER A 51 -10.69 -27.82 8.17
CA SER A 51 -10.88 -26.75 9.17
C SER A 51 -9.80 -25.68 9.09
N PHE A 52 -8.54 -26.10 8.92
CA PHE A 52 -7.43 -25.18 8.72
C PHE A 52 -7.60 -24.34 7.46
N GLY A 53 -7.89 -24.94 6.31
CA GLY A 53 -8.07 -24.22 5.04
C GLY A 53 -9.22 -23.21 5.08
N SER A 54 -10.34 -23.57 5.73
CA SER A 54 -11.47 -22.65 5.93
C SER A 54 -11.09 -21.47 6.82
N ASN A 55 -10.46 -21.73 7.97
CA ASN A 55 -10.03 -20.69 8.90
C ASN A 55 -8.94 -19.79 8.29
N TRP A 56 -7.97 -20.40 7.61
CA TRP A 56 -6.93 -19.72 6.85
C TRP A 56 -7.54 -18.78 5.81
N LYS A 57 -8.50 -19.24 5.00
CA LYS A 57 -9.15 -18.40 3.99
C LYS A 57 -9.75 -17.13 4.61
N ILE A 58 -10.53 -17.27 5.68
CA ILE A 58 -11.19 -16.14 6.37
C ILE A 58 -10.15 -15.12 6.86
N HIS A 59 -9.13 -15.59 7.58
CA HIS A 59 -8.11 -14.71 8.15
C HIS A 59 -7.19 -14.11 7.08
N ARG A 60 -6.85 -14.86 6.04
CA ARG A 60 -6.05 -14.40 4.89
C ARG A 60 -6.76 -13.27 4.16
N GLU A 61 -8.05 -13.43 3.87
CA GLU A 61 -8.87 -12.40 3.19
C GLU A 61 -8.96 -11.13 4.04
N HIS A 62 -9.22 -11.25 5.34
CA HIS A 62 -9.26 -10.10 6.25
C HIS A 62 -7.91 -9.39 6.37
N LEU A 63 -6.80 -10.14 6.43
CA LEU A 63 -5.46 -9.56 6.47
C LEU A 63 -5.12 -8.86 5.14
N ALA A 64 -5.44 -9.47 4.00
CA ALA A 64 -5.24 -8.88 2.68
C ALA A 64 -6.00 -7.55 2.56
N ASP A 65 -7.27 -7.49 2.97
CA ASP A 65 -8.07 -6.26 2.92
C ASP A 65 -7.46 -5.12 3.75
N ARG A 66 -6.96 -5.44 4.95
CA ARG A 66 -6.27 -4.47 5.81
C ARG A 66 -4.96 -3.97 5.21
N ILE A 67 -4.17 -4.86 4.60
CA ILE A 67 -2.92 -4.50 3.90
C ILE A 67 -3.23 -3.58 2.73
N ARG A 68 -4.25 -3.91 1.93
CA ARG A 68 -4.70 -3.08 0.81
C ARG A 68 -5.12 -1.68 1.26
N THR A 69 -5.93 -1.60 2.32
CA THR A 69 -6.38 -0.33 2.88
C THR A 69 -5.19 0.54 3.32
N LEU A 70 -4.20 -0.06 3.98
CA LEU A 70 -2.99 0.65 4.37
C LEU A 70 -2.15 1.08 3.16
N GLY A 71 -2.04 0.24 2.14
CA GLY A 71 -1.31 0.54 0.90
C GLY A 71 -1.92 1.75 0.17
N VAL A 72 -3.24 1.79 0.01
CA VAL A 72 -3.98 2.91 -0.58
C VAL A 72 -3.79 4.18 0.23
N ALA A 73 -3.97 4.13 1.56
CA ALA A 73 -3.78 5.30 2.42
C ALA A 73 -2.36 5.87 2.34
N THR A 74 -1.36 4.99 2.18
CA THR A 74 0.04 5.37 2.04
C THR A 74 0.31 6.02 0.68
N GLU A 75 -0.30 5.51 -0.40
CA GLU A 75 -0.23 6.12 -1.74
C GLU A 75 -0.88 7.51 -1.76
N ASP A 76 -2.10 7.62 -1.21
CA ASP A 76 -2.84 8.88 -1.11
C ASP A 76 -2.05 9.94 -0.33
N ALA A 77 -1.36 9.53 0.75
CA ALA A 77 -0.49 10.41 1.51
C ALA A 77 0.68 10.93 0.67
N ALA A 78 1.37 10.05 -0.07
CA ALA A 78 2.49 10.45 -0.93
C ALA A 78 2.04 11.43 -2.03
N ASP A 79 0.92 11.14 -2.69
CA ASP A 79 0.37 12.01 -3.73
C ASP A 79 -0.09 13.37 -3.19
N THR A 80 -0.64 13.39 -1.96
CA THR A 80 -1.02 14.63 -1.29
C THR A 80 0.20 15.50 -0.99
N TYR A 81 1.28 14.93 -0.45
CA TYR A 81 2.52 15.67 -0.18
C TYR A 81 3.12 16.23 -1.46
N ASP A 82 3.29 15.39 -2.50
CA ASP A 82 3.84 15.82 -3.79
C ASP A 82 2.98 16.93 -4.44
N GLY A 83 1.65 16.84 -4.29
CA GLY A 83 0.70 17.84 -4.78
C GLY A 83 0.83 19.19 -4.08
N VAL A 84 0.93 19.20 -2.76
CA VAL A 84 1.12 20.43 -1.96
C VAL A 84 2.46 21.08 -2.28
N ASP A 85 3.54 20.30 -2.35
CA ASP A 85 4.88 20.80 -2.66
C ASP A 85 4.93 21.43 -4.06
N LYS A 86 4.31 20.78 -5.05
CA LYS A 86 4.20 21.33 -6.40
C LYS A 86 3.40 22.64 -6.43
N ALA A 87 2.27 22.70 -5.74
CA ALA A 87 1.43 23.89 -5.69
C ALA A 87 2.18 25.08 -5.05
N LEU A 88 2.93 24.82 -3.98
CA LEU A 88 3.76 25.82 -3.31
C LEU A 88 4.90 26.31 -4.22
N ALA A 89 5.63 25.39 -4.86
CA ALA A 89 6.70 25.74 -5.79
C ALA A 89 6.18 26.58 -6.98
N ASP A 90 5.01 26.25 -7.53
CA ASP A 90 4.40 27.02 -8.60
C ASP A 90 3.93 28.41 -8.14
N ALA A 91 3.42 28.54 -6.91
CA ALA A 91 3.09 29.84 -6.33
C ALA A 91 4.33 30.73 -6.17
N LEU A 92 5.44 30.18 -5.64
CA LEU A 92 6.71 30.91 -5.49
C LEU A 92 7.28 31.34 -6.84
N ARG A 93 7.33 30.44 -7.85
CA ARG A 93 7.78 30.78 -9.21
C ARG A 93 6.96 31.90 -9.84
N ARG A 94 5.63 31.89 -9.63
CA ARG A 94 4.74 32.95 -10.12
C ARG A 94 5.03 34.28 -9.44
N GLN A 95 5.27 34.28 -8.13
CA GLN A 95 5.64 35.48 -7.38
C GLN A 95 6.99 36.04 -7.84
N ASP A 96 8.01 35.20 -8.02
CA ASP A 96 9.34 35.60 -8.51
C ASP A 96 9.27 36.18 -9.93
N ALA A 97 8.47 35.57 -10.81
CA ALA A 97 8.26 36.06 -12.16
C ALA A 97 7.54 37.41 -12.19
N ALA A 98 6.57 37.62 -11.28
CA ALA A 98 5.88 38.90 -11.12
C ALA A 98 6.83 40.00 -10.60
N ALA A 99 7.67 39.68 -9.61
CA ALA A 99 8.66 40.60 -9.07
C ALA A 99 9.69 41.04 -10.12
N LYS A 100 10.18 40.11 -10.95
CA LYS A 100 11.11 40.43 -12.06
C LYS A 100 10.49 41.34 -13.12
N ARG A 101 9.18 41.26 -13.34
CA ARG A 101 8.47 42.11 -14.33
C ARG A 101 8.26 43.55 -13.85
N GLN A 102 8.33 43.81 -12.55
CA GLN A 102 8.05 45.14 -12.00
C GLN A 102 9.26 46.08 -11.99
N GLY A 103 10.50 45.58 -12.17
CA GLY A 103 11.73 46.39 -12.27
C GLY A 103 12.05 47.21 -11.00
N PRO A 104 13.30 47.63 -10.76
CA PRO A 104 13.58 48.56 -9.67
C PRO A 104 12.90 49.91 -9.96
N PRO A 105 12.36 50.62 -8.96
CA PRO A 105 11.97 52.01 -9.14
C PRO A 105 13.21 52.82 -9.55
N GLU A 106 13.10 53.60 -10.64
CA GLU A 106 14.10 54.60 -11.06
C GLU A 106 14.34 55.66 -9.99
#